data_AF-A0A2V6NLG8-F1
#
_entry.id   AF-A0A2V6NLG8-F1
#
_cell.length_a   1.000
_cell.length_b   1.000
_cell.length_c   1.000
_cell.angle_alpha   90.00
_cell.angle_beta   90.00
_cell.angle_gamma   90.00
#
_symmetry.space_group_name_H-M   'P 1'
#
loop_
_entity.id
_entity.type
_entity.pdbx_description
1 polymer ?
#
loop_
_entity_poly.entity_id
_entity_poly.type
_entity_poly.pdbx_seq_one_letter_code
_entity_poly.pdbx_strand_id
1 'polypeptide(L)'
;MATSDVGFNPFLPEFNANPYPVYHRLREKDPVHQSPMGFWVLTRYDDVVTVLRDPRFGRRGFDELMEARFGAEPGRPGLATSMLFRDPPDHTRLRTLVSKAFTPRVIEGMRPHIQQVVDALLDEVEDAKAMDVIADLAYPLPVTVICEML
;
A
#
# COMPACT_ATOMS: atom_id res chain seq x y z
N MET A 1 -10.27 -19.89 22.17
CA MET A 1 -9.08 -19.16 21.70
C MET A 1 -8.77 -18.11 22.74
N ALA A 2 -7.53 -18.03 23.22
CA ALA A 2 -7.16 -17.05 24.24
C ALA A 2 -7.25 -15.65 23.63
N THR A 3 -8.08 -14.79 24.23
CA THR A 3 -8.10 -13.35 23.94
C THR A 3 -6.77 -12.77 24.39
N SER A 4 -5.91 -12.41 23.45
CA SER A 4 -4.67 -11.72 23.73
C SER A 4 -4.96 -10.34 24.33
N ASP A 5 -4.29 -10.01 25.43
CA ASP A 5 -4.34 -8.68 26.06
C ASP A 5 -3.62 -7.60 25.22
N VAL A 6 -3.00 -7.97 24.08
CA VAL A 6 -2.32 -7.02 23.19
C VAL A 6 -3.34 -6.37 22.26
N GLY A 7 -3.74 -5.15 22.59
CA GLY A 7 -4.64 -4.36 21.73
C GLY A 7 -3.98 -3.93 20.41
N PHE A 8 -4.73 -4.08 19.31
CA PHE A 8 -4.41 -3.55 17.99
C PHE A 8 -5.52 -2.62 17.52
N ASN A 9 -5.20 -1.33 17.33
CA ASN A 9 -6.11 -0.37 16.72
C ASN A 9 -5.30 0.61 15.83
N PRO A 10 -5.36 0.45 14.50
CA PRO A 10 -4.56 1.25 13.57
C PRO A 10 -5.12 2.66 13.35
N PHE A 11 -6.27 2.99 13.93
CA PHE A 11 -6.90 4.30 13.78
C PHE A 11 -6.54 5.28 14.90
N LEU A 12 -5.77 4.84 15.90
CA LEU A 12 -5.31 5.70 16.98
C LEU A 12 -4.19 6.65 16.50
N PRO A 13 -4.22 7.95 16.84
CA PRO A 13 -3.15 8.89 16.48
C PRO A 13 -1.77 8.43 16.93
N GLU A 14 -1.66 7.88 18.14
CA GLU A 14 -0.42 7.36 18.70
C GLU A 14 0.10 6.12 17.96
N PHE A 15 -0.80 5.30 17.40
CA PHE A 15 -0.42 4.18 16.54
C PHE A 15 0.13 4.70 15.22
N ASN A 16 -0.54 5.67 14.60
CA ASN A 16 -0.10 6.26 13.33
C ASN A 16 1.25 6.98 13.47
N ALA A 17 1.49 7.66 14.60
CA ALA A 17 2.75 8.32 14.88
C ALA A 17 3.90 7.32 15.12
N ASN A 18 3.62 6.20 15.80
CA ASN A 18 4.63 5.19 16.09
C ASN A 18 4.02 3.78 16.28
N PRO A 19 3.86 2.99 15.20
CA PRO A 19 3.21 1.67 15.30
C PRO A 19 4.18 0.56 15.76
N TYR A 20 5.50 0.82 15.73
CA TYR A 20 6.53 -0.19 15.95
C TYR A 20 6.48 -0.87 17.32
N PRO A 21 6.22 -0.16 18.45
CA PRO A 21 6.05 -0.81 19.75
C PRO A 21 4.88 -1.79 19.79
N VAL A 22 3.78 -1.48 19.09
CA VAL A 22 2.60 -2.37 19.00
C VAL A 22 2.97 -3.60 18.18
N TYR A 23 3.58 -3.42 17.02
CA TYR A 23 4.04 -4.55 16.19
C TYR A 23 5.05 -5.43 16.90
N HIS A 24 5.95 -4.85 17.71
CA HIS A 24 6.91 -5.61 18.51
C HIS A 24 6.20 -6.53 19.49
N ARG A 25 5.26 -5.98 20.29
CA ARG A 25 4.48 -6.78 21.26
C ARG A 25 3.66 -7.88 20.58
N LEU A 26 3.03 -7.57 19.44
CA LEU A 26 2.28 -8.56 18.66
C LEU A 26 3.20 -9.69 18.18
N ARG A 27 4.35 -9.38 17.56
CA ARG A 27 5.30 -10.41 17.10
C ARG A 27 5.76 -11.37 18.20
N GLU A 28 5.96 -10.84 19.39
CA GLU A 28 6.44 -11.61 20.54
C GLU A 28 5.36 -12.45 21.19
N LYS A 29 4.17 -11.87 21.39
CA LYS A 29 3.14 -12.45 22.28
C LYS A 29 1.93 -13.02 21.54
N ASP A 30 1.58 -12.44 20.40
CA ASP A 30 0.39 -12.82 19.62
C ASP A 30 0.60 -12.52 18.13
N PRO A 31 1.45 -13.31 17.44
CA PRO A 31 1.93 -13.00 16.10
C PRO A 31 0.86 -13.16 15.02
N VAL A 32 -0.19 -13.93 15.31
CA VAL A 32 -1.38 -14.18 14.48
C VAL A 32 -2.59 -13.68 15.26
N HIS A 33 -2.74 -12.36 15.31
CA HIS A 33 -3.70 -11.69 16.17
C HIS A 33 -5.06 -11.56 15.50
N GLN A 34 -6.13 -12.00 16.17
CA GLN A 34 -7.49 -11.72 15.73
C GLN A 34 -7.93 -10.36 16.31
N SER A 35 -8.01 -9.33 15.45
CA SER A 35 -8.39 -8.01 15.92
C SER A 35 -9.87 -7.96 16.36
N PRO A 36 -10.23 -7.11 17.33
CA PRO A 36 -11.63 -6.82 17.66
C PRO A 36 -12.45 -6.28 16.47
N MET A 37 -11.77 -5.84 15.41
CA MET A 37 -12.33 -5.28 14.19
C MET A 37 -12.67 -6.35 13.12
N GLY A 38 -12.52 -7.63 13.47
CA GLY A 38 -12.96 -8.78 12.67
C GLY A 38 -11.96 -9.28 11.63
N PHE A 39 -10.74 -8.74 11.59
CA PHE A 39 -9.68 -9.21 10.68
C PHE A 39 -8.46 -9.74 11.42
N TRP A 40 -7.72 -10.62 10.75
CA TRP A 40 -6.45 -11.17 11.23
C TRP A 40 -5.29 -10.21 10.96
N VAL A 41 -4.36 -10.12 11.90
CA VAL A 41 -3.15 -9.31 11.82
C VAL A 41 -1.94 -10.22 11.97
N LEU A 42 -1.17 -10.36 10.90
CA LEU A 42 0.04 -11.17 10.86
C LEU A 42 1.24 -10.25 11.01
N THR A 43 2.12 -10.56 11.96
CA THR A 43 3.24 -9.66 12.29
C THR A 43 4.61 -10.27 12.13
N ARG A 44 4.73 -11.60 12.01
CA ARG A 44 5.99 -12.26 11.67
C ARG A 44 6.18 -12.32 10.16
N TYR A 45 7.43 -12.16 9.73
CA TYR A 45 7.80 -12.16 8.31
C TYR A 45 7.32 -13.43 7.59
N ASP A 46 7.56 -14.61 8.17
CA ASP A 46 7.22 -15.88 7.55
C ASP A 46 5.71 -16.07 7.36
N ASP A 47 4.89 -15.65 8.34
CA ASP A 47 3.42 -15.71 8.25
C ASP A 47 2.91 -14.80 7.11
N VAL A 48 3.45 -13.57 7.03
CA VAL A 48 3.10 -12.60 5.98
C VAL A 48 3.49 -13.13 4.61
N VAL A 49 4.72 -13.64 4.44
CA VAL A 49 5.19 -14.19 3.16
C VAL A 49 4.39 -15.42 2.76
N THR A 50 4.04 -16.30 3.71
CA THR A 50 3.22 -17.49 3.46
C THR A 50 1.86 -17.09 2.90
N VAL A 51 1.17 -16.15 3.55
CA VAL A 51 -0.15 -15.69 3.11
C VAL A 51 -0.09 -14.95 1.78
N LEU A 52 0.91 -14.09 1.56
CA LEU A 52 1.04 -13.35 0.29
C LEU A 52 1.33 -14.24 -0.93
N ARG A 53 1.82 -15.47 -0.71
CA ARG A 53 2.13 -16.43 -1.78
C ARG A 53 1.06 -17.48 -1.99
N ASP A 54 0.15 -17.64 -1.05
CA ASP A 54 -0.86 -18.69 -1.07
C ASP A 54 -2.17 -18.18 -1.70
N PRO A 55 -2.56 -18.69 -2.88
CA PRO A 55 -3.74 -18.23 -3.62
C PRO A 55 -5.06 -18.49 -2.90
N ARG A 56 -5.07 -19.24 -1.79
CA ARG A 56 -6.25 -19.39 -0.93
C ARG A 56 -6.63 -18.06 -0.26
N PHE A 57 -5.66 -17.17 -0.01
CA PHE A 57 -5.85 -15.84 0.57
C PHE A 57 -6.02 -14.76 -0.50
N GLY A 58 -6.84 -15.05 -1.51
CA GLY A 58 -7.20 -14.14 -2.59
C GLY A 58 -8.27 -13.11 -2.21
N ARG A 59 -8.86 -12.49 -3.22
CA ARG A 59 -9.91 -11.46 -3.13
C ARG A 59 -11.34 -11.99 -3.13
N ARG A 60 -11.54 -13.31 -3.20
CA ARG A 60 -12.88 -13.92 -3.05
C ARG A 60 -13.59 -13.41 -1.79
N GLY A 61 -14.84 -12.97 -1.92
CA GLY A 61 -15.62 -12.46 -0.79
C GLY A 61 -15.28 -11.02 -0.40
N PHE A 62 -14.30 -10.36 -1.05
CA PHE A 62 -13.87 -9.02 -0.68
C PHE A 62 -14.95 -7.97 -0.99
N ASP A 63 -15.59 -8.06 -2.15
CA ASP A 63 -16.65 -7.12 -2.53
C ASP A 63 -17.85 -7.27 -1.58
N GLU A 64 -18.27 -8.50 -1.29
CA GLU A 64 -19.34 -8.79 -0.33
C GLU A 64 -18.99 -8.32 1.10
N LEU A 65 -17.73 -8.48 1.53
CA LEU A 65 -17.24 -7.98 2.80
C LEU A 65 -17.25 -6.45 2.86
N MET A 66 -16.83 -5.78 1.78
CA MET A 66 -16.84 -4.31 1.71
C MET A 66 -18.26 -3.77 1.69
N GLU A 67 -19.16 -4.37 0.92
CA GLU A 67 -20.59 -4.03 0.92
C GLU A 67 -21.23 -4.23 2.28
N ALA A 68 -20.98 -5.37 2.94
CA ALA A 68 -21.51 -5.63 4.27
C ALA A 68 -21.00 -4.65 5.34
N ARG A 69 -19.76 -4.16 5.19
CA ARG A 69 -19.11 -3.29 6.19
C ARG A 69 -19.35 -1.80 5.96
N PHE A 70 -19.48 -1.38 4.70
CA PHE A 70 -19.54 0.04 4.31
C PHE A 70 -20.81 0.41 3.54
N GLY A 71 -21.71 -0.55 3.29
CA GLY A 71 -22.91 -0.37 2.46
C GLY A 71 -22.63 -0.56 0.97
N ALA A 72 -23.69 -0.88 0.22
CA ALA A 72 -23.65 -0.87 -1.24
C ALA A 72 -23.63 0.59 -1.73
N GLU A 73 -22.48 1.06 -2.18
CA GLU A 73 -22.34 2.37 -2.83
C GLU A 73 -22.46 2.15 -4.36
N PRO A 74 -23.57 2.56 -5.00
CA PRO A 74 -23.72 2.44 -6.44
C PRO A 74 -22.65 3.29 -7.13
N GLY A 75 -21.74 2.63 -7.85
CA GLY A 75 -20.78 3.31 -8.71
C GLY A 75 -19.57 3.88 -7.98
N ARG A 76 -18.84 3.09 -7.18
CA ARG A 76 -17.40 3.33 -6.93
C ARG A 76 -16.62 3.01 -8.22
N PRO A 77 -16.40 3.97 -9.13
CA PRO A 77 -15.81 3.68 -10.42
C PRO A 77 -14.32 3.51 -10.17
N GLY A 78 -13.76 2.33 -10.43
CA GLY A 78 -12.31 2.10 -10.38
C GLY A 78 -11.83 0.99 -9.46
N LEU A 79 -12.55 0.66 -8.36
CA LEU A 79 -12.14 -0.47 -7.50
C LEU A 79 -12.46 -1.80 -8.18
N ALA A 80 -13.67 -1.95 -8.72
CA ALA A 80 -14.06 -3.18 -9.43
C ALA A 80 -13.23 -3.42 -10.71
N THR A 81 -12.71 -2.39 -11.37
CA THR A 81 -11.92 -2.54 -12.60
C THR A 81 -10.41 -2.65 -12.36
N SER A 82 -9.94 -2.33 -11.15
CA SER A 82 -8.53 -2.42 -10.80
C SER A 82 -8.08 -3.87 -10.62
N MET A 83 -6.89 -4.18 -11.13
CA MET A 83 -6.28 -5.50 -10.95
C MET A 83 -6.02 -5.83 -9.47
N LEU A 84 -5.94 -4.82 -8.59
CA LEU A 84 -5.69 -5.00 -7.15
C LEU A 84 -6.80 -5.78 -6.41
N PHE A 85 -8.00 -5.84 -7.00
CA PHE A 85 -9.19 -6.49 -6.43
C PHE A 85 -9.61 -7.72 -7.22
N ARG A 86 -8.72 -8.28 -8.04
CA ARG A 86 -8.99 -9.47 -8.85
C ARG A 86 -8.08 -10.63 -8.40
N ASP A 87 -8.61 -11.85 -8.52
CA ASP A 87 -7.83 -13.08 -8.44
C ASP A 87 -7.49 -13.59 -9.86
N PRO A 88 -6.59 -14.57 -10.02
CA PRO A 88 -6.45 -15.29 -11.28
C PRO A 88 -7.79 -15.88 -11.76
N PRO A 89 -8.04 -15.92 -13.08
CA PRO A 89 -7.11 -15.59 -14.17
C PRO A 89 -7.04 -14.10 -14.53
N ASP A 90 -8.01 -13.28 -14.11
CA ASP A 90 -8.10 -11.88 -14.52
C ASP A 90 -6.94 -11.02 -14.03
N HIS A 91 -6.55 -11.20 -12.76
CA HIS A 91 -5.36 -10.52 -12.23
C HIS A 91 -4.11 -10.86 -13.04
N THR A 92 -3.90 -12.13 -13.37
CA THR A 92 -2.74 -12.58 -14.16
C THR A 92 -2.74 -11.92 -15.55
N ARG A 93 -3.90 -11.89 -16.22
CA ARG A 93 -4.05 -11.26 -17.54
C ARG A 93 -3.74 -9.76 -17.50
N LEU A 94 -4.33 -9.03 -16.56
CA LEU A 94 -4.12 -7.58 -16.40
C LEU A 94 -2.68 -7.26 -16.01
N ARG A 95 -2.12 -7.96 -15.01
CA ARG A 95 -0.73 -7.79 -14.57
C ARG A 95 0.26 -8.04 -15.69
N THR A 96 0.00 -9.00 -16.57
CA THR A 96 0.86 -9.27 -17.74
C THR A 96 0.91 -8.10 -18.71
N LEU A 97 -0.18 -7.35 -18.87
CA LEU A 97 -0.20 -6.16 -19.71
C LEU A 97 0.55 -5.01 -19.04
N VAL A 98 0.23 -4.71 -17.77
CA VAL A 98 0.81 -3.61 -17.01
C VAL A 98 2.32 -3.78 -16.82
N SER A 99 2.78 -5.00 -16.50
CA SER A 99 4.21 -5.25 -16.19
C SER A 99 5.16 -4.92 -17.34
N LYS A 100 4.68 -4.85 -18.59
CA LYS A 100 5.48 -4.44 -19.75
C LYS A 100 5.96 -2.99 -19.65
N ALA A 101 5.18 -2.12 -19.00
CA ALA A 101 5.55 -0.72 -18.75
C ALA A 101 6.48 -0.55 -17.54
N PHE A 102 6.64 -1.58 -16.69
CA PHE A 102 7.43 -1.52 -15.46
C PHE A 102 8.63 -2.48 -15.48
N THR A 103 9.17 -2.76 -16.67
CA THR A 103 10.40 -3.58 -16.78
C THR A 103 11.60 -2.80 -16.27
N PRO A 104 12.67 -3.47 -15.75
CA PRO A 104 13.88 -2.78 -15.29
C PRO A 104 14.47 -1.82 -16.33
N ARG A 105 14.42 -2.18 -17.61
CA ARG A 105 14.90 -1.33 -18.70
C ARG A 105 14.06 -0.06 -18.88
N VAL A 106 12.74 -0.16 -18.80
CA VAL A 106 11.86 1.02 -18.92
C VAL A 106 12.09 1.95 -17.74
N ILE A 107 12.10 1.42 -16.52
CA ILE A 107 12.35 2.20 -15.30
C ILE A 107 13.74 2.85 -15.30
N GLU A 108 14.78 2.13 -15.70
CA GLU A 108 16.12 2.71 -15.81
C GLU A 108 16.18 3.82 -16.88
N GLY A 109 15.43 3.68 -17.97
CA GLY A 109 15.27 4.73 -18.97
C GLY A 109 14.62 6.02 -18.44
N MET A 110 13.87 5.94 -17.35
CA MET A 110 13.26 7.11 -16.69
C MET A 110 14.24 7.85 -15.78
N ARG A 111 15.39 7.27 -15.42
CA ARG A 111 16.35 7.90 -14.49
C ARG A 111 16.72 9.34 -14.87
N PRO A 112 17.08 9.66 -16.12
CA PRO A 112 17.46 11.03 -16.48
C PRO A 112 16.30 12.02 -16.29
N HIS A 113 15.09 11.59 -16.59
CA HIS A 113 13.89 12.41 -16.44
C HIS A 113 13.52 12.64 -14.98
N ILE A 114 13.55 11.58 -14.16
CA ILE A 114 13.34 11.69 -12.71
C ILE A 114 14.38 12.63 -12.09
N GLN A 115 15.64 12.55 -12.54
CA GLN A 115 16.68 13.49 -12.11
C GLN A 115 16.33 14.93 -12.47
N GLN A 116 15.87 15.20 -13.69
CA GLN A 116 15.44 16.55 -14.10
C GLN A 116 14.29 17.09 -13.25
N VAL A 117 13.30 16.24 -12.92
CA VAL A 117 12.20 16.64 -12.03
C VAL A 117 12.72 16.97 -10.62
N VAL A 118 13.63 16.16 -10.09
CA VAL A 118 14.26 16.44 -8.79
C VAL A 118 15.05 17.74 -8.82
N ASP A 119 15.88 17.94 -9.84
CA ASP A 119 16.71 19.14 -9.99
C ASP A 119 15.82 20.39 -10.04
N ALA A 120 14.75 20.38 -10.86
CA ALA A 120 13.81 21.48 -10.95
C ALA A 120 13.11 21.80 -9.62
N LEU A 121 12.67 20.77 -8.88
CA LEU A 121 12.04 20.97 -7.55
C LEU A 121 13.03 21.55 -6.53
N LEU A 122 14.32 21.19 -6.61
CA LEU A 122 15.35 21.74 -5.73
C LEU A 122 15.74 23.16 -6.11
N ASP A 123 15.79 23.49 -7.40
CA ASP A 123 16.05 24.83 -7.91
C ASP A 123 14.98 25.84 -7.41
N GLU A 124 13.71 25.41 -7.30
CA GLU A 124 12.61 26.27 -6.81
C GLU A 124 12.78 26.74 -5.36
N VAL A 125 13.47 25.97 -4.52
CA VAL A 125 13.67 26.27 -3.10
C VAL A 125 15.08 26.76 -2.77
N GLU A 126 15.98 26.80 -3.76
CA GLU A 126 17.40 27.15 -3.57
C GLU A 126 17.56 28.54 -2.93
N ASP A 127 16.86 29.54 -3.48
CA ASP A 127 16.92 30.93 -3.01
C ASP A 127 16.31 31.12 -1.61
N ALA A 128 15.32 30.31 -1.25
CA ALA A 128 14.63 30.39 0.04
C ALA A 128 15.51 29.91 1.20
N LYS A 129 16.56 29.10 0.93
CA LYS A 129 17.44 28.45 1.92
C LYS A 129 16.70 27.68 3.02
N ALA A 130 15.46 27.33 2.75
CA ALA A 130 14.57 26.56 3.61
C ALA A 130 13.64 25.75 2.70
N MET A 131 13.36 24.51 3.10
CA MET A 131 12.56 23.57 2.32
C MET A 131 11.70 22.74 3.28
N ASP A 132 10.42 22.59 2.95
CA ASP A 132 9.57 21.53 3.47
C ASP A 132 9.71 20.32 2.54
N VAL A 133 10.47 19.31 2.98
CA VAL A 133 10.76 18.10 2.18
C VAL A 133 9.47 17.41 1.70
N ILE A 134 8.36 17.51 2.43
CA ILE A 134 7.10 16.88 2.03
C ILE A 134 6.44 17.70 0.92
N ALA A 135 6.20 18.99 1.18
CA ALA A 135 5.46 19.85 0.26
C ALA A 135 6.25 20.12 -1.03
N ASP A 136 7.56 20.32 -0.91
CA ASP A 136 8.41 20.83 -1.99
C ASP A 136 9.08 19.71 -2.80
N LEU A 137 9.17 18.48 -2.27
CA LEU A 137 9.85 17.37 -2.95
C LEU A 137 9.07 16.05 -2.94
N ALA A 138 8.80 15.49 -1.76
CA ALA A 138 8.31 14.11 -1.63
C ALA A 138 6.89 13.91 -2.16
N TYR A 139 6.04 14.94 -2.11
CA TYR A 139 4.72 14.93 -2.70
C TYR A 139 4.73 15.19 -4.23
N PRO A 140 5.31 16.30 -4.73
CA PRO A 140 5.25 16.62 -6.16
C PRO A 140 6.01 15.60 -7.04
N LEU A 141 7.18 15.11 -6.61
CA LEU A 141 8.00 14.21 -7.41
C LEU A 141 7.26 12.96 -7.91
N PRO A 142 6.70 12.08 -7.04
CA PRO A 142 6.01 10.89 -7.51
C PRO A 142 4.73 11.19 -8.30
N VAL A 143 4.06 12.32 -8.03
CA VAL A 143 2.86 12.75 -8.77
C VAL A 143 3.22 13.12 -10.20
N THR A 144 4.27 13.93 -10.41
CA THR A 144 4.75 14.29 -11.75
C THR A 144 5.14 13.04 -12.53
N VAL A 145 5.97 12.18 -11.93
CA VAL A 145 6.48 10.97 -12.58
C VAL A 145 5.35 10.01 -12.99
N ILE A 146 4.35 9.78 -12.13
CA ILE A 146 3.24 8.88 -12.49
C ILE A 146 2.33 9.50 -13.55
N CYS A 147 2.09 10.81 -13.52
CA CYS A 147 1.29 11.51 -14.53
C CYS A 147 1.91 11.42 -15.93
N GLU A 148 3.24 11.39 -16.04
CA GLU A 148 3.94 11.26 -17.31
C GLU A 148 4.03 9.82 -17.83
N MET A 149 3.78 8.83 -16.96
CA MET A 149 3.68 7.42 -17.34
C MET A 149 2.31 7.02 -17.90
N LEU A 150 1.26 7.81 -17.62
CA LEU A 150 -0.15 7.54 -17.98
C LEU A 150 -0.52 8.15 -19.34
#